data_AF-A0A7W8CNY2-F1
#
_entry.id   AF-A0A7W8CNY2-F1
#
_cell.length_a   1.000
_cell.length_b   1.000
_cell.length_c   1.000
_cell.angle_alpha   90.00
_cell.angle_beta   90.00
_cell.angle_gamma   90.00
#
_symmetry.space_group_name_H-M   'P 1'
#
loop_
_entity.id
_entity.type
_entity.pdbx_description
1 polymer ?
#
loop_
_entity_poly.entity_id
_entity_poly.type
_entity_poly.pdbx_seq_one_letter_code
_entity_poly.pdbx_strand_id
1 'polypeptide(L)'
;MIFSCFSLCFGRNIDDLHIVGTYNLIFNVALMVQESIGYALCLDKLVNTSGDSVLCFRPLLPKLEVNLNVIWKKHQMFSHAADLFIENLQAAIQKSNSSG
;
A
#
# COMPACT_ATOMS: atom_id res chain seq x y z
N MET A 1 13.19 5.38 5.63
CA MET A 1 12.23 5.53 6.76
C MET A 1 11.19 4.41 6.85
N ILE A 2 11.29 3.32 6.06
CA ILE A 2 10.39 2.15 6.17
C ILE A 2 11.02 1.06 7.06
N PHE A 3 12.32 0.80 6.90
CA PHE A 3 13.06 -0.21 7.69
C PHE A 3 13.03 0.00 9.21
N SER A 4 13.03 1.25 9.69
CA SER A 4 13.02 1.53 11.13
C SER A 4 11.68 1.19 11.81
N CYS A 5 10.58 1.23 11.07
CA CYS A 5 9.25 0.91 11.62
C CYS A 5 9.05 -0.61 11.72
N PHE A 6 9.68 -1.37 10.81
CA PHE A 6 9.65 -2.83 10.78
C PHE A 6 10.27 -3.49 12.02
N SER A 7 11.47 -3.05 12.43
CA SER A 7 12.12 -3.58 13.64
C SER A 7 11.29 -3.27 14.89
N LEU A 8 10.64 -2.11 14.93
CA LEU A 8 9.77 -1.71 16.04
C LEU A 8 8.46 -2.52 16.10
N CYS A 9 7.85 -2.83 14.94
CA CYS A 9 6.61 -3.61 14.88
C CYS A 9 6.81 -5.11 15.12
N PHE A 10 7.93 -5.69 14.69
CA PHE A 10 8.22 -7.12 14.89
C PHE A 10 8.94 -7.42 16.20
N GLY A 11 9.45 -6.40 16.91
CA GLY A 11 10.18 -6.58 18.17
C GLY A 11 11.44 -7.44 18.04
N ARG A 12 11.93 -7.64 16.81
CA ARG A 12 13.10 -8.44 16.45
C ARG A 12 13.94 -7.69 15.43
N ASN A 13 15.20 -8.08 15.30
CA ASN A 13 16.04 -7.57 14.24
C ASN A 13 15.49 -8.12 12.90
N ILE A 14 15.53 -7.32 11.84
CA ILE A 14 15.15 -7.75 10.48
C ILE A 14 15.97 -8.98 10.05
N ASP A 15 17.18 -9.13 10.58
CA ASP A 15 18.05 -10.28 10.36
C ASP A 15 17.46 -11.61 10.88
N ASP A 16 16.52 -11.55 11.84
CA ASP A 16 15.82 -12.73 12.36
C ASP A 16 14.58 -13.10 11.54
N LEU A 17 14.16 -12.26 10.59
CA LEU A 17 13.04 -12.55 9.70
C LEU A 17 13.51 -13.36 8.49
N HIS A 18 12.82 -14.46 8.23
CA HIS A 18 13.05 -15.28 7.03
C HIS A 18 12.45 -14.61 5.79
N ILE A 19 13.18 -13.65 5.22
CA ILE A 19 12.79 -12.91 4.02
C ILE A 19 13.24 -13.70 2.78
N VAL A 20 12.29 -14.35 2.12
CA VAL A 20 12.55 -15.15 0.89
C VAL A 20 12.82 -14.24 -0.32
N GLY A 21 12.38 -12.99 -0.29
CA GLY A 21 12.67 -12.01 -1.32
C GLY A 21 12.00 -10.67 -1.09
N THR A 22 12.42 -9.67 -1.87
CA THR A 22 11.82 -8.33 -1.92
C THR A 22 11.25 -8.09 -3.29
N TYR A 23 10.19 -7.27 -3.39
CA TYR A 23 9.52 -7.00 -4.64
C TYR A 23 9.24 -5.49 -4.80
N ASN A 24 9.08 -5.07 -6.06
CA ASN A 24 8.64 -3.72 -6.40
C ASN A 24 7.16 -3.69 -6.81
N LEU A 25 6.66 -4.76 -7.43
CA LEU A 25 5.30 -4.88 -7.94
C LEU A 25 4.55 -6.00 -7.21
N ILE A 26 3.55 -5.63 -6.42
CA ILE A 26 2.77 -6.57 -5.61
C ILE A 26 1.98 -7.60 -6.43
N PHE A 27 1.60 -7.27 -7.66
CA PHE A 27 0.83 -8.17 -8.53
C PHE A 27 1.52 -9.52 -8.75
N ASN A 28 2.81 -9.51 -9.06
CA ASN A 28 3.58 -10.73 -9.29
C ASN A 28 3.70 -11.57 -8.01
N VAL A 29 3.73 -10.92 -6.85
CA VAL A 29 3.84 -11.60 -5.56
C VAL A 29 2.49 -12.17 -5.13
N ALA A 30 1.38 -11.51 -5.45
CA ALA A 30 0.04 -12.04 -5.20
C ALA A 30 -0.14 -13.42 -5.84
N LEU A 31 0.34 -13.60 -7.07
CA LEU A 31 0.37 -14.90 -7.75
C LEU A 31 1.23 -15.93 -6.98
N MET A 32 2.41 -15.54 -6.51
CA MET A 32 3.27 -16.43 -5.71
C MET A 32 2.62 -16.86 -4.39
N VAL A 33 1.89 -15.96 -3.73
CA VAL A 33 1.16 -16.26 -2.49
C VAL A 33 -0.03 -17.17 -2.78
N GLN A 34 -0.72 -17.00 -3.91
CA GLN A 34 -1.79 -17.91 -4.35
C GLN A 34 -1.27 -19.34 -4.57
N GLU A 35 -0.08 -19.47 -5.14
CA GLU A 35 0.63 -20.75 -5.31
C GLU A 35 1.27 -21.26 -4.00
N SER A 36 0.94 -20.66 -2.85
CA SER A 36 1.41 -21.07 -1.51
C SER A 36 2.93 -21.04 -1.32
N ILE A 37 3.64 -20.19 -2.08
CA ILE A 37 5.10 -20.03 -1.99
C ILE A 37 5.50 -19.30 -0.68
N GLY A 38 4.59 -18.51 -0.10
CA GLY A 38 4.81 -17.84 1.18
C GLY A 38 3.78 -16.77 1.50
N TYR A 39 4.11 -15.88 2.43
CA TYR A 39 3.29 -14.73 2.80
C TYR A 39 3.88 -13.44 2.24
N ALA A 40 3.03 -12.56 1.73
CA ALA A 40 3.42 -11.22 1.31
C ALA A 40 3.04 -10.19 2.37
N LEU A 41 3.95 -9.26 2.62
CA LEU A 41 3.67 -8.09 3.42
C LEU A 41 3.49 -6.88 2.51
N CYS A 42 2.28 -6.36 2.43
CA CYS A 42 1.89 -5.30 1.52
C CYS A 42 0.95 -4.28 2.17
N LEU A 43 0.68 -3.18 1.47
CA LEU A 43 -0.37 -2.24 1.87
C LEU A 43 -1.75 -2.83 1.54
N ASP A 44 -2.72 -2.49 2.39
CA ASP A 44 -4.11 -2.86 2.20
C ASP A 44 -4.66 -2.28 0.87
N LYS A 45 -5.66 -2.95 0.30
CA LYS A 45 -6.36 -2.57 -0.96
C LYS A 45 -5.51 -2.58 -2.23
N LEU A 46 -4.25 -3.02 -2.18
CA LEU A 46 -3.41 -3.14 -3.38
C LEU A 46 -3.65 -4.43 -4.18
N VAL A 47 -4.16 -5.47 -3.52
CA VAL A 47 -4.48 -6.76 -4.13
C VAL A 47 -5.96 -7.01 -3.95
N ASN A 48 -6.60 -7.59 -4.97
CA ASN A 48 -7.99 -8.00 -4.84
C ASN A 48 -8.10 -9.20 -3.89
N THR A 49 -8.58 -8.92 -2.67
CA THR A 49 -8.89 -9.91 -1.63
C THR A 49 -10.41 -10.04 -1.42
N SER A 50 -11.24 -9.56 -2.36
CA SER A 50 -12.70 -9.54 -2.23
C SER A 50 -13.32 -10.83 -2.78
N GLY A 51 -14.39 -11.30 -2.12
CA GLY A 51 -15.46 -12.19 -2.61
C GLY A 51 -15.05 -13.59 -3.10
N ASP A 52 -14.27 -13.64 -4.16
CA ASP A 52 -13.92 -14.84 -4.93
C ASP A 52 -12.40 -15.16 -4.87
N SER A 53 -11.62 -14.32 -4.20
CA SER A 53 -10.16 -14.48 -4.12
C SER A 53 -9.76 -15.42 -2.99
N VAL A 54 -8.79 -16.30 -3.27
CA VAL A 54 -8.18 -17.23 -2.28
C VAL A 54 -7.28 -16.48 -1.29
N LEU A 55 -7.01 -15.20 -1.53
CA LEU A 55 -6.12 -14.37 -0.71
C LEU A 55 -6.89 -13.62 0.38
N CYS A 56 -6.37 -13.69 1.61
CA CYS A 56 -6.87 -12.93 2.75
C CYS A 56 -5.82 -11.92 3.22
N PHE A 57 -6.23 -10.65 3.38
CA PHE A 57 -5.38 -9.62 3.99
C PHE A 57 -5.51 -9.68 5.52
N ARG A 58 -4.40 -9.92 6.21
CA ARG A 58 -4.35 -9.90 7.68
C ARG A 58 -3.59 -8.66 8.16
N PRO A 59 -4.25 -7.72 8.86
CA PRO A 59 -3.57 -6.53 9.37
C PRO A 59 -2.56 -6.92 10.47
N LEU A 60 -1.44 -6.20 10.51
CA LEU A 60 -0.46 -6.30 11.58
C LEU A 60 -0.97 -5.61 12.86
N LEU A 61 -0.54 -6.11 14.01
CA LEU A 61 -0.78 -5.50 15.33
C LEU A 61 0.59 -5.16 15.95
N PRO A 62 0.88 -3.89 16.28
CA PRO A 62 0.04 -2.69 16.11
C PRO A 62 -0.20 -2.31 14.65
N LYS A 63 -1.30 -1.60 14.38
CA LYS A 63 -1.67 -1.20 13.02
C LYS A 63 -0.63 -0.22 12.45
N LEU A 64 -0.04 -0.59 11.33
CA LEU A 64 0.88 0.26 10.58
C LEU A 64 0.13 0.91 9.42
N GLU A 65 0.01 2.24 9.46
CA GLU A 65 -0.64 3.01 8.41
C GLU A 65 0.38 3.88 7.67
N VAL A 66 0.17 4.03 6.37
CA VAL A 66 1.01 4.89 5.51
C VAL A 66 0.12 5.96 4.89
N ASN A 67 0.51 7.22 5.06
CA ASN A 67 -0.18 8.35 4.44
C ASN A 67 0.17 8.45 2.95
N LEU A 68 -0.84 8.44 2.09
CA LEU A 68 -0.69 8.68 0.66
C LEU A 68 -0.72 10.20 0.41
N ASN A 69 0.35 10.75 -0.14
CA ASN A 69 0.46 12.18 -0.43
C ASN A 69 0.74 12.41 -1.91
N VAL A 70 0.02 13.37 -2.51
CA VAL A 70 0.33 13.86 -3.86
C VAL A 70 1.18 15.12 -3.71
N ILE A 71 2.37 15.15 -4.32
CA ILE A 71 3.38 16.20 -4.09
C ILE A 71 3.81 16.82 -5.42
N TRP A 72 3.94 18.15 -5.43
CA TRP A 72 4.45 18.93 -6.56
C TRP A 72 5.37 20.07 -6.09
N LYS A 73 6.10 20.69 -7.01
CA LYS A 73 6.96 21.85 -6.71
C LYS A 73 6.10 23.06 -6.32
N LYS A 74 6.58 23.86 -5.36
CA LYS A 74 5.86 25.05 -4.84
C LYS A 74 5.38 26.03 -5.92
N HIS A 75 6.11 26.14 -7.03
CA HIS A 75 5.80 27.06 -8.14
C HIS A 75 5.52 26.32 -9.45
N GLN A 76 4.97 25.11 -9.37
CA GLN A 76 4.58 24.36 -10.57
C GLN A 76 3.40 25.08 -11.25
N MET A 77 3.59 25.60 -12.46
CA MET A 77 2.46 26.04 -13.29
C MET A 77 1.78 24.81 -13.87
N PHE A 78 0.53 24.59 -13.46
CA PHE A 78 -0.32 23.56 -14.02
C PHE A 78 -0.95 24.04 -15.33
N SER A 79 -1.18 23.11 -16.25
CA SER A 79 -2.05 23.38 -17.39
C SER A 79 -3.51 23.30 -16.95
N HIS A 80 -4.41 23.89 -17.73
CA HIS A 80 -5.85 23.82 -17.44
C HIS A 80 -6.37 22.39 -17.27
N ALA A 81 -5.84 21.44 -18.04
CA ALA A 81 -6.18 20.02 -17.91
C ALA A 81 -5.68 19.39 -16.59
N ALA A 82 -4.50 19.82 -16.11
CA ALA A 82 -3.95 19.33 -14.86
C ALA A 82 -4.73 19.88 -13.65
N ASP A 83 -5.16 21.14 -13.68
CA ASP A 83 -6.02 21.71 -12.64
C ASP A 83 -7.35 20.94 -12.54
N LEU A 84 -8.01 20.72 -13.68
CA LEU A 84 -9.24 19.92 -13.74
C LEU A 84 -9.02 18.49 -13.23
N PHE A 85 -7.88 17.86 -13.52
CA PHE A 85 -7.56 16.54 -12.99
C PHE A 85 -7.42 16.55 -11.47
N ILE A 86 -6.73 17.55 -10.90
CA ILE A 86 -6.53 17.67 -9.46
C ILE A 86 -7.87 17.90 -8.75
N GLU A 87 -8.74 18.76 -9.28
CA GLU A 87 -10.09 18.99 -8.75
C GLU A 87 -10.91 17.70 -8.72
N ASN A 88 -10.93 16.96 -9.83
CA ASN A 88 -11.64 15.68 -9.92
C ASN A 88 -11.05 14.62 -8.97
N LEU A 89 -9.72 14.58 -8.83
CA LEU A 89 -9.03 13.67 -7.91
C LEU A 89 -9.42 13.97 -6.46
N GLN A 90 -9.42 15.25 -6.06
CA GLN A 90 -9.83 15.66 -4.71
C GLN A 90 -11.29 15.31 -4.43
N ALA A 91 -12.20 15.56 -5.38
CA ALA A 91 -13.61 15.21 -5.26
C ALA A 91 -13.82 13.70 -5.12
N ALA A 92 -13.08 12.89 -5.90
CA ALA A 92 -13.14 11.43 -5.83
C ALA A 92 -12.66 10.90 -4.47
N ILE A 93 -11.55 11.44 -3.96
CA ILE A 93 -11.02 11.07 -2.64
C ILE A 93 -11.99 11.46 -1.53
N GLN A 94 -12.56 12.68 -1.55
CA GLN A 94 -13.55 13.10 -0.55
C GLN A 94 -14.79 12.21 -0.55
N LYS A 95 -15.32 11.84 -1.72
CA LYS A 95 -16.48 10.93 -1.83
C LYS A 95 -16.20 9.58 -1.18
N SER A 96 -14.99 9.06 -1.31
CA SER A 96 -14.60 7.78 -0.68
C SER A 96 -14.56 7.83 0.85
N ASN A 97 -14.32 9.01 1.44
CA ASN A 97 -14.33 9.21 2.89
C ASN A 97 -15.74 9.40 3.46
N SER A 98 -16.72 9.81 2.64
CA SER A 98 -18.10 10.08 3.06
C SER A 98 -19.03 8.85 2.98
N SER A 99 -18.54 7.70 2.50
CA SER A 99 -19.32 6.47 2.34
C SER A 99 -18.76 5.29 3.16
N GLY A 100 -17.88 5.57 4.13
CA GLY A 100 -17.32 4.61 5.07
C GLY A 100 -17.99 4.68 6.44
#